data_AF-A0A920VCN0-F1
#
_entry.id   AF-A0A920VCN0-F1
#
_cell.length_a   1.000
_cell.length_b   1.000
_cell.length_c   1.000
_cell.angle_alpha   90.00
_cell.angle_beta   90.00
_cell.angle_gamma   90.00
#
_symmetry.space_group_name_H-M   'P 1'
#
loop_
_entity.id
_entity.type
_entity.pdbx_description
1 polymer ?
#
loop_
_entity_poly.entity_id
_entity_poly.type
_entity_poly.pdbx_seq_one_letter_code
_entity_poly.pdbx_strand_id
1 'polypeptide(L)'
;MKDVFDAMVKAHEIQGCLALENSFNRVGLDHVLLVRVASTAVVADMLGGTRDQVVDALSHAFIDGSSLRTYRHAPNAGPRKSWAAGDATSRAVRLAMLVLKGEIGYPSALSAPTWGFYDVSFQSTPFRFQRPYGSYVMENVLFKISYPAEFHAQTAVEAAVALHPEVSSRLHDIDKVVLTTHESAIRIISKTGALNNPADRDHCLQYMVAVGLLKGDLVAEDYEDGVAADSRLDRLRNSMVVEEDPRFSDEYHQPEKRSIANAVQVFFRDGPPPKK
;
A
#
# COMPACT_ATOMS: atom_id res chain seq x y z
N MET A 1 8.62 24.20 13.24
CA MET A 1 9.09 23.06 12.41
C MET A 1 9.39 21.82 13.23
N LYS A 2 10.13 21.90 14.36
CA LYS A 2 10.39 20.74 15.24
C LYS A 2 9.10 20.00 15.64
N ASP A 3 8.08 20.72 16.09
CA ASP A 3 6.81 20.11 16.54
C ASP A 3 6.10 19.34 15.42
N VAL A 4 6.26 19.76 14.16
CA VAL A 4 5.72 19.07 12.99
C VAL A 4 6.46 17.74 12.77
N PHE A 5 7.78 17.71 12.91
CA PHE A 5 8.54 16.46 12.79
C PHE A 5 8.24 15.49 13.93
N ASP A 6 8.12 15.97 15.17
CA ASP A 6 7.73 15.15 16.31
C ASP A 6 6.32 14.56 16.10
N ALA A 7 5.38 15.37 15.60
CA ALA A 7 4.05 14.95 15.21
C ALA A 7 4.07 13.89 14.10
N MET A 8 4.91 14.06 13.08
CA MET A 8 5.08 13.07 12.00
C MET A 8 5.61 11.74 12.56
N VAL A 9 6.63 11.75 13.41
CA VAL A 9 7.17 10.53 14.04
C VAL A 9 6.08 9.81 14.83
N LYS A 10 5.35 10.52 15.69
CA LYS A 10 4.24 9.95 16.47
C LYS A 10 3.14 9.36 15.58
N ALA A 11 2.75 10.07 14.51
CA ALA A 11 1.71 9.60 13.60
C ALA A 11 2.13 8.33 12.85
N HIS A 12 3.38 8.28 12.37
CA HIS A 12 3.95 7.08 11.75
C HIS A 12 3.96 5.92 12.73
N GLU A 13 4.37 6.16 13.98
CA GLU A 13 4.45 5.11 14.98
C GLU A 13 3.07 4.55 15.33
N ILE A 14 2.06 5.41 15.55
CA ILE A 14 0.69 4.96 15.86
C ILE A 14 0.12 4.13 14.70
N GLN A 15 0.18 4.66 13.48
CA GLN A 15 -0.35 3.97 12.30
C GLN A 15 0.42 2.67 12.02
N GLY A 16 1.75 2.71 12.03
CA GLY A 16 2.58 1.58 11.67
C GLY A 16 2.53 0.46 12.70
N CYS A 17 2.60 0.76 14.00
CA CYS A 17 2.50 -0.26 15.04
C CYS A 17 1.12 -0.94 15.05
N LEU A 18 0.03 -0.20 14.81
CA LEU A 18 -1.28 -0.81 14.60
C LEU A 18 -1.28 -1.72 13.37
N ALA A 19 -0.61 -1.35 12.29
CA ALA A 19 -0.58 -2.13 11.06
C ALA A 19 0.27 -3.41 11.14
N LEU A 20 1.18 -3.56 12.11
CA LEU A 20 2.11 -4.71 12.18
C LEU A 20 1.37 -6.05 12.32
N GLU A 21 0.38 -6.13 13.23
CA GLU A 21 -0.32 -7.39 13.52
C GLU A 21 -1.83 -7.31 13.24
N ASN A 22 -2.36 -6.14 12.83
CA ASN A 22 -3.80 -5.94 12.68
C ASN A 22 -4.15 -5.65 11.21
N SER A 23 -4.66 -6.67 10.52
CA SER A 23 -4.98 -6.57 9.10
C SER A 23 -6.43 -6.13 8.85
N PHE A 24 -6.61 -4.83 8.62
CA PHE A 24 -7.91 -4.26 8.24
C PHE A 24 -8.39 -4.70 6.85
N ASN A 25 -7.46 -5.04 5.94
CA ASN A 25 -7.84 -5.55 4.63
C ASN A 25 -8.50 -6.93 4.69
N ARG A 26 -8.12 -7.80 5.65
CA ARG A 26 -8.73 -9.13 5.83
C ARG A 26 -10.18 -9.07 6.32
N VAL A 27 -10.58 -7.94 6.90
CA VAL A 27 -11.97 -7.66 7.30
C VAL A 27 -12.67 -6.67 6.35
N GLY A 28 -12.07 -6.38 5.18
CA GLY A 28 -12.69 -5.56 4.12
C GLY A 28 -12.58 -4.04 4.30
N LEU A 29 -11.85 -3.56 5.30
CA LEU A 29 -11.77 -2.15 5.69
C LEU A 29 -10.49 -1.48 5.20
N ASP A 30 -10.59 -0.22 4.76
CA ASP A 30 -9.44 0.52 4.26
C ASP A 30 -8.47 0.97 5.35
N HIS A 31 -7.18 0.99 5.01
CA HIS A 31 -6.10 1.34 5.94
C HIS A 31 -6.15 2.81 6.35
N VAL A 32 -6.90 3.65 5.62
CA VAL A 32 -7.08 5.07 5.96
C VAL A 32 -7.78 5.27 7.30
N LEU A 33 -8.44 4.22 7.86
CA LEU A 33 -8.82 4.19 9.27
C LEU A 33 -7.63 4.53 10.19
N LEU A 34 -6.46 3.94 9.93
CA LEU A 34 -5.26 4.18 10.73
C LEU A 34 -4.71 5.59 10.53
N VAL A 35 -4.84 6.15 9.32
CA VAL A 35 -4.52 7.56 9.06
C VAL A 35 -5.40 8.45 9.93
N ARG A 36 -6.71 8.18 9.99
CA ARG A 36 -7.63 8.94 10.85
C ARG A 36 -7.26 8.79 12.33
N VAL A 37 -7.04 7.57 12.82
CA VAL A 37 -6.69 7.32 14.23
C VAL A 37 -5.39 8.04 14.63
N ALA A 38 -4.32 7.86 13.86
CA ALA A 38 -3.02 8.49 14.13
C ALA A 38 -3.11 10.02 14.07
N SER A 39 -3.77 10.54 13.03
CA SER A 39 -3.97 11.99 12.86
C SER A 39 -4.82 12.57 13.99
N THR A 40 -5.86 11.88 14.45
CA THR A 40 -6.73 12.39 15.53
C THR A 40 -5.94 12.54 16.82
N ALA A 41 -5.14 11.54 17.18
CA ALA A 41 -4.31 11.59 18.38
C ALA A 41 -3.32 12.76 18.34
N VAL A 42 -2.57 12.87 17.24
CA VAL A 42 -1.52 13.89 17.09
C VAL A 42 -2.11 15.29 16.95
N VAL A 43 -3.21 15.46 16.19
CA VAL A 43 -3.86 16.77 16.03
C VAL A 43 -4.53 17.22 17.33
N ALA A 44 -5.18 16.33 18.09
CA ALA A 44 -5.75 16.69 19.39
C ALA A 44 -4.68 17.20 20.37
N ASP A 45 -3.52 16.53 20.41
CA ASP A 45 -2.34 16.96 21.19
C ASP A 45 -1.81 18.32 20.70
N MET A 46 -1.60 18.48 19.39
CA MET A 46 -1.10 19.73 18.80
C MET A 46 -2.04 20.93 18.99
N LEU A 47 -3.34 20.70 19.10
CA LEU A 47 -4.33 21.74 19.39
C LEU A 47 -4.40 22.10 20.88
N GLY A 48 -3.56 21.50 21.73
CA GLY A 48 -3.51 21.74 23.17
C GLY A 48 -4.55 20.96 23.97
N GLY A 49 -5.09 19.86 23.40
CA GLY A 49 -6.01 18.98 24.10
C GLY A 49 -5.36 18.30 25.30
N THR A 50 -6.11 18.14 26.38
CA THR A 50 -5.65 17.34 27.53
C THR A 50 -5.57 15.86 27.17
N ARG A 51 -4.91 15.06 28.02
CA ARG A 51 -4.87 13.59 27.86
C ARG A 51 -6.28 13.00 27.67
N ASP A 52 -7.24 13.44 28.46
CA ASP A 52 -8.61 12.91 28.40
C ASP A 52 -9.31 13.32 27.10
N GLN A 53 -9.08 14.55 26.62
CA GLN A 53 -9.59 14.98 25.31
C GLN A 53 -8.94 14.19 24.15
N VAL A 54 -7.67 13.83 24.25
CA VAL A 54 -7.03 12.97 23.24
C VAL A 54 -7.65 11.57 23.24
N VAL A 55 -7.91 11.00 24.43
CA VAL A 55 -8.59 9.70 24.59
C VAL A 55 -10.01 9.75 24.03
N ASP A 56 -10.76 10.81 24.34
CA ASP A 56 -12.12 11.02 23.85
C ASP A 56 -12.11 11.15 22.32
N ALA A 57 -11.20 11.93 21.74
CA ALA A 57 -11.08 12.08 20.29
C ALA A 57 -10.71 10.76 19.59
N LEU A 58 -9.82 9.97 20.20
CA LEU A 58 -9.49 8.62 19.71
C LEU A 58 -10.71 7.69 19.71
N SER A 59 -11.56 7.76 20.73
CA SER A 59 -12.79 6.96 20.77
C SER A 59 -13.72 7.31 19.61
N HIS A 60 -13.90 8.60 19.31
CA HIS A 60 -14.63 9.08 18.13
C HIS A 60 -14.00 8.54 16.84
N ALA A 61 -12.67 8.57 16.73
CA ALA A 61 -11.96 8.07 15.55
C ALA A 61 -12.16 6.57 15.30
N PHE A 62 -12.52 5.76 16.29
CA PHE A 62 -12.85 4.34 16.09
C PHE A 62 -14.33 4.11 15.78
N ILE A 63 -15.25 4.79 16.47
CA ILE A 63 -16.70 4.61 16.22
C ILE A 63 -17.19 5.25 14.92
N ASP A 64 -16.41 6.16 14.33
CA ASP A 64 -16.69 6.81 13.04
C ASP A 64 -16.69 5.82 11.85
N GLY A 65 -16.50 4.52 12.10
CA GLY A 65 -16.51 3.44 11.11
C GLY A 65 -15.34 3.52 10.14
N SER A 66 -15.20 2.60 9.19
CA SER A 66 -14.15 2.70 8.17
C SER A 66 -14.74 2.69 6.78
N SER A 67 -14.11 3.41 5.86
CA SER A 67 -14.41 3.23 4.44
C SER A 67 -14.07 1.79 4.01
N LEU A 68 -14.88 1.26 3.10
CA LEU A 68 -14.56 0.02 2.40
C LEU A 68 -13.36 0.22 1.46
N ARG A 69 -12.75 -0.88 1.00
CA ARG A 69 -11.62 -0.86 0.07
C ARG A 69 -11.99 -1.03 -1.40
N THR A 70 -13.28 -1.06 -1.75
CA THR A 70 -13.76 -1.40 -3.09
C THR A 70 -13.05 -0.63 -4.19
N TYR A 71 -12.79 0.67 -3.98
CA TYR A 71 -12.12 1.56 -4.94
C TYR A 71 -10.61 1.29 -5.14
N ARG A 72 -10.04 0.30 -4.45
CA ARG A 72 -8.65 -0.16 -4.62
C ARG A 72 -8.55 -1.47 -5.39
N HIS A 73 -9.66 -2.15 -5.64
CA HIS A 73 -9.68 -3.49 -6.23
C HIS A 73 -10.48 -3.50 -7.53
N ALA A 74 -9.98 -4.25 -8.52
CA ALA A 74 -10.72 -4.50 -9.76
C ALA A 74 -12.06 -5.21 -9.45
N PRO A 75 -13.13 -4.98 -10.24
CA PRO A 75 -13.20 -4.08 -11.40
C PRO A 75 -13.52 -2.62 -11.04
N ASN A 76 -13.46 -2.24 -9.76
CA ASN A 76 -13.90 -0.93 -9.26
C ASN A 76 -12.74 0.02 -8.88
N ALA A 77 -11.49 -0.34 -9.24
CA ALA A 77 -10.34 0.47 -8.95
C ALA A 77 -10.50 1.86 -9.59
N GLY A 78 -10.27 2.92 -8.81
CA GLY A 78 -10.56 4.26 -9.26
C GLY A 78 -9.95 5.37 -8.41
N PRO A 79 -10.20 6.64 -8.76
CA PRO A 79 -9.46 7.80 -8.25
C PRO A 79 -9.63 8.05 -6.75
N ARG A 80 -10.66 7.48 -6.10
CA ARG A 80 -10.81 7.54 -4.65
C ARG A 80 -9.61 6.98 -3.89
N LYS A 81 -8.87 6.02 -4.46
CA LYS A 81 -7.65 5.49 -3.85
C LYS A 81 -6.59 6.58 -3.56
N SER A 82 -6.60 7.66 -4.36
CA SER A 82 -5.63 8.74 -4.33
C SER A 82 -5.95 9.81 -3.28
N TRP A 83 -7.23 10.01 -2.94
CA TRP A 83 -7.65 11.06 -2.00
C TRP A 83 -8.27 10.54 -0.69
N ALA A 84 -8.53 9.24 -0.57
CA ALA A 84 -9.11 8.65 0.65
C ALA A 84 -8.30 8.91 1.93
N ALA A 85 -6.97 8.97 1.84
CA ALA A 85 -6.13 9.31 2.99
C ALA A 85 -6.27 10.80 3.38
N GLY A 86 -6.39 11.69 2.38
CA GLY A 86 -6.66 13.11 2.58
C GLY A 86 -8.01 13.35 3.28
N ASP A 87 -9.04 12.63 2.86
CA ASP A 87 -10.36 12.62 3.51
C ASP A 87 -10.27 12.14 4.97
N ALA A 88 -9.57 11.02 5.22
CA ALA A 88 -9.39 10.48 6.56
C ALA A 88 -8.63 11.42 7.52
N THR A 89 -7.54 12.06 7.07
CA THR A 89 -6.82 13.04 7.90
C THR A 89 -7.63 14.33 8.09
N SER A 90 -8.44 14.74 7.12
CA SER A 90 -9.36 15.88 7.28
C SER A 90 -10.42 15.58 8.34
N ARG A 91 -10.99 14.36 8.30
CA ARG A 91 -11.93 13.88 9.31
C ARG A 91 -11.31 13.88 10.71
N ALA A 92 -10.06 13.45 10.85
CA ALA A 92 -9.35 13.47 12.13
C ALA A 92 -9.27 14.87 12.76
N VAL A 93 -8.92 15.88 11.97
CA VAL A 93 -8.89 17.29 12.42
C VAL A 93 -10.28 17.72 12.90
N ARG A 94 -11.32 17.35 12.15
CA ARG A 94 -12.72 17.64 12.52
C ARG A 94 -13.12 17.01 13.86
N LEU A 95 -12.74 15.76 14.09
CA LEU A 95 -13.05 15.02 15.32
C LEU A 95 -12.31 15.63 16.53
N ALA A 96 -11.02 15.93 16.39
CA ALA A 96 -10.25 16.62 17.43
C ALA A 96 -10.92 17.95 17.82
N MET A 97 -11.31 18.77 16.82
CA MET A 97 -12.00 20.04 17.08
C MET A 97 -13.37 19.90 17.75
N LEU A 98 -14.08 18.77 17.59
CA LEU A 98 -15.34 18.53 18.32
C LEU A 98 -15.07 18.32 19.81
N VAL A 99 -14.14 17.42 20.12
CA VAL A 99 -13.81 17.08 21.51
C VAL A 99 -13.19 18.25 22.25
N LEU A 100 -12.35 19.04 21.58
CA LEU A 100 -11.80 20.27 22.18
C LEU A 100 -12.87 21.33 22.48
N LYS A 101 -14.06 21.24 21.87
CA LYS A 101 -15.23 22.07 22.19
C LYS A 101 -16.13 21.48 23.28
N GLY A 102 -15.73 20.36 23.88
CA GLY A 102 -16.43 19.72 24.99
C GLY A 102 -17.30 18.53 24.61
N GLU A 103 -17.15 17.98 23.40
CA GLU A 103 -17.79 16.70 23.06
C GLU A 103 -17.20 15.56 23.90
N ILE A 104 -18.05 14.70 24.45
CA ILE A 104 -17.62 13.58 25.30
C ILE A 104 -17.05 12.41 24.48
N GLY A 105 -16.25 11.56 25.10
CA GLY A 105 -15.79 10.30 24.50
C GLY A 105 -16.68 9.08 24.78
N TYR A 106 -16.26 7.95 24.21
CA TYR A 106 -16.88 6.64 24.33
C TYR A 106 -15.85 5.62 24.86
N PRO A 107 -15.77 5.42 26.20
CA PRO A 107 -14.68 4.66 26.82
C PRO A 107 -14.51 3.23 26.30
N SER A 108 -15.58 2.58 25.86
CA SER A 108 -15.61 1.21 25.34
C SER A 108 -15.76 1.15 23.81
N ALA A 109 -15.39 2.20 23.07
CA ALA A 109 -15.49 2.28 21.59
C ALA A 109 -14.98 1.03 20.85
N LEU A 110 -13.94 0.38 21.38
CA LEU A 110 -13.38 -0.85 20.81
C LEU A 110 -14.07 -2.11 21.35
N SER A 111 -14.26 -2.21 22.67
CA SER A 111 -14.57 -3.45 23.38
C SER A 111 -16.02 -3.58 23.89
N ALA A 112 -16.89 -2.61 23.60
CA ALA A 112 -18.29 -2.69 23.97
C ALA A 112 -18.92 -3.98 23.39
N PRO A 113 -19.57 -4.83 24.19
CA PRO A 113 -20.21 -6.04 23.67
C PRO A 113 -21.23 -5.69 22.59
N THR A 114 -21.22 -6.44 21.49
CA THR A 114 -22.14 -6.30 20.33
C THR A 114 -21.91 -5.06 19.47
N TRP A 115 -21.55 -3.92 20.07
CA TRP A 115 -21.54 -2.60 19.41
C TRP A 115 -20.15 -1.98 19.26
N GLY A 116 -19.14 -2.54 19.93
CA GLY A 116 -17.76 -2.09 19.84
C GLY A 116 -17.11 -2.46 18.52
N PHE A 117 -16.08 -1.71 18.13
CA PHE A 117 -15.36 -1.92 16.88
C PHE A 117 -14.88 -3.37 16.70
N TYR A 118 -14.42 -4.02 17.77
CA TYR A 118 -13.93 -5.40 17.69
C TYR A 118 -15.02 -6.36 17.23
N ASP A 119 -16.19 -6.32 17.86
CA ASP A 119 -17.31 -7.21 17.52
C ASP A 119 -17.91 -6.87 16.14
N VAL A 120 -18.14 -5.58 15.88
CA VAL A 120 -18.85 -5.14 14.67
C VAL A 120 -17.99 -5.23 13.41
N SER A 121 -16.71 -4.91 13.51
CA SER A 121 -15.86 -4.60 12.35
C SER A 121 -14.51 -5.33 12.34
N PHE A 122 -14.20 -6.09 13.39
CA PHE A 122 -12.91 -6.76 13.52
C PHE A 122 -13.03 -8.22 14.01
N GLN A 123 -14.16 -8.87 13.70
CA GLN A 123 -14.38 -10.31 13.94
C GLN A 123 -14.13 -10.71 15.41
N SER A 124 -14.56 -9.87 16.35
CA SER A 124 -14.39 -10.05 17.79
C SER A 124 -12.95 -10.33 18.23
N THR A 125 -11.96 -9.86 17.44
CA THR A 125 -10.54 -10.03 17.75
C THR A 125 -9.98 -8.72 18.32
N PRO A 126 -9.35 -8.71 19.50
CA PRO A 126 -8.67 -7.51 19.98
C PRO A 126 -7.42 -7.19 19.16
N PHE A 127 -7.02 -5.92 19.11
CA PHE A 127 -5.76 -5.56 18.48
C PHE A 127 -4.56 -6.19 19.20
N ARG A 128 -3.58 -6.62 18.42
CA ARG A 128 -2.31 -7.17 18.89
C ARG A 128 -1.16 -6.22 18.58
N PHE A 129 -0.13 -6.26 19.41
CA PHE A 129 1.04 -5.41 19.29
C PHE A 129 2.29 -6.22 19.60
N GLN A 130 3.18 -6.36 18.63
CA GLN A 130 4.49 -6.98 18.82
C GLN A 130 5.52 -6.06 19.51
N ARG A 131 5.18 -4.78 19.72
CA ARG A 131 6.10 -3.78 20.28
C ARG A 131 5.36 -2.57 20.89
N PRO A 132 5.96 -1.86 21.85
CA PRO A 132 5.49 -0.54 22.27
C PRO A 132 5.77 0.52 21.20
N TYR A 133 5.08 1.66 21.29
CA TYR A 133 5.34 2.84 20.45
C TYR A 133 6.69 3.50 20.82
N GLY A 134 7.50 3.81 19.81
CA GLY A 134 8.72 4.62 19.86
C GLY A 134 8.88 5.46 18.59
N SER A 135 9.94 5.21 17.81
CA SER A 135 10.24 5.86 16.52
C SER A 135 10.53 4.87 15.39
N TYR A 136 10.22 3.59 15.62
CA TYR A 136 10.62 2.49 14.75
C TYR A 136 10.09 2.63 13.32
N VAL A 137 8.84 3.05 13.17
CA VAL A 137 8.19 3.11 11.87
C VAL A 137 8.83 4.19 11.01
N MET A 138 9.15 5.36 11.60
CA MET A 138 9.85 6.42 10.87
C MET A 138 11.28 6.01 10.50
N GLU A 139 12.00 5.35 11.40
CA GLU A 139 13.36 4.86 11.14
C GLU A 139 13.42 3.82 10.02
N ASN A 140 12.33 3.09 9.79
CA ASN A 140 12.22 2.02 8.81
C ASN A 140 11.19 2.35 7.71
N VAL A 141 10.90 3.64 7.50
CA VAL A 141 9.96 4.08 6.46
C VAL A 141 10.56 3.84 5.09
N LEU A 142 9.72 3.39 4.16
CA LEU A 142 10.14 3.12 2.79
C LEU A 142 9.82 4.33 1.91
N PHE A 143 10.82 4.80 1.16
CA PHE A 143 10.66 5.88 0.19
C PHE A 143 10.52 5.31 -1.22
N LYS A 144 9.60 5.87 -2.02
CA LYS A 144 9.58 5.67 -3.47
C LYS A 144 10.50 6.72 -4.10
N ILE A 145 11.74 6.32 -4.38
CA ILE A 145 12.76 7.25 -4.90
C ILE A 145 12.73 7.28 -6.42
N SER A 146 12.69 6.10 -7.05
CA SER A 146 12.96 5.97 -8.50
C SER A 146 11.70 6.04 -9.36
N TYR A 147 10.62 5.35 -8.96
CA TYR A 147 9.46 5.16 -9.84
C TYR A 147 8.12 5.42 -9.13
N PRO A 148 7.12 6.01 -9.81
CA PRO A 148 5.76 6.21 -9.30
C PRO A 148 4.92 4.91 -9.38
N ALA A 149 5.51 3.77 -9.00
CA ALA A 149 4.89 2.46 -9.01
C ALA A 149 4.27 2.08 -7.66
N GLU A 150 3.28 1.19 -7.63
CA GLU A 150 2.85 0.51 -6.40
C GLU A 150 4.06 -0.17 -5.72
N PHE A 151 4.12 -0.15 -4.38
CA PHE A 151 5.35 -0.46 -3.65
C PHE A 151 5.82 -1.90 -3.90
N HIS A 152 4.89 -2.85 -4.00
CA HIS A 152 5.17 -4.27 -4.22
C HIS A 152 5.81 -4.54 -5.60
N ALA A 153 5.77 -3.58 -6.53
CA ALA A 153 6.40 -3.67 -7.85
C ALA A 153 7.74 -2.93 -7.97
N GLN A 154 8.18 -2.15 -6.96
CA GLN A 154 9.36 -1.28 -7.09
C GLN A 154 10.60 -2.06 -7.54
N THR A 155 10.93 -3.16 -6.87
CA THR A 155 12.09 -4.01 -7.23
C THR A 155 11.89 -4.77 -8.54
N ALA A 156 10.66 -5.04 -8.95
CA ALA A 156 10.38 -5.64 -10.26
C ALA A 156 10.65 -4.64 -11.40
N VAL A 157 10.29 -3.38 -11.20
CA VAL A 157 10.60 -2.29 -12.14
C VAL A 157 12.11 -2.04 -12.19
N GLU A 158 12.80 -2.03 -11.06
CA GLU A 158 14.27 -1.93 -11.02
C GLU A 158 14.93 -3.06 -11.84
N ALA A 159 14.51 -4.30 -11.64
CA ALA A 159 15.01 -5.45 -12.41
C ALA A 159 14.68 -5.33 -13.91
N ALA A 160 13.47 -4.87 -14.25
CA ALA A 160 13.04 -4.66 -15.64
C ALA A 160 13.89 -3.60 -16.34
N VAL A 161 14.16 -2.47 -15.67
CA VAL A 161 15.02 -1.40 -16.17
C VAL A 161 16.46 -1.88 -16.33
N ALA A 162 16.97 -2.67 -15.38
CA ALA A 162 18.31 -3.26 -15.50
C ALA A 162 18.43 -4.22 -16.69
N LEU A 163 17.38 -4.96 -17.02
CA LEU A 163 17.33 -5.88 -18.16
C LEU A 163 17.07 -5.18 -19.51
N HIS A 164 16.58 -3.94 -19.51
CA HIS A 164 16.21 -3.21 -20.73
C HIS A 164 17.32 -3.18 -21.81
N PRO A 165 18.61 -2.91 -21.50
CA PRO A 165 19.67 -2.90 -22.51
C PRO A 165 19.85 -4.25 -23.23
N GLU A 166 19.55 -5.36 -22.56
CA GLU A 166 19.70 -6.71 -23.11
C GLU A 166 18.47 -7.17 -23.91
N VAL A 167 17.30 -6.60 -23.61
CA VAL A 167 16.01 -7.07 -24.10
C VAL A 167 15.41 -6.18 -25.20
N SER A 168 15.64 -4.86 -25.13
CA SER A 168 14.97 -3.84 -25.95
C SER A 168 15.08 -4.04 -27.46
N SER A 169 16.24 -4.50 -27.95
CA SER A 169 16.50 -4.73 -29.38
C SER A 169 15.77 -5.95 -29.95
N ARG A 170 15.30 -6.86 -29.08
CA ARG A 170 14.74 -8.17 -29.47
C ARG A 170 13.47 -8.55 -28.71
N LEU A 171 12.68 -7.55 -28.31
CA LEU A 171 11.38 -7.72 -27.63
C LEU A 171 10.42 -8.67 -28.39
N HIS A 172 10.54 -8.73 -29.72
CA HIS A 172 9.71 -9.58 -30.58
C HIS A 172 10.07 -11.08 -30.50
N ASP A 173 11.26 -11.41 -30.01
CA ASP A 173 11.75 -12.77 -29.83
C ASP A 173 11.40 -13.35 -28.44
N ILE A 174 10.79 -12.55 -27.57
CA ILE A 174 10.42 -13.01 -26.23
C ILE A 174 9.37 -14.12 -26.37
N ASP A 175 9.68 -15.26 -25.77
CA ASP A 175 8.77 -16.38 -25.61
C ASP A 175 7.97 -16.23 -24.31
N LYS A 176 8.66 -15.97 -23.21
CA LYS A 176 8.08 -15.89 -21.87
C LYS A 176 8.85 -14.94 -20.97
N VAL A 177 8.17 -14.28 -20.05
CA VAL A 177 8.78 -13.54 -18.94
C VAL A 177 8.28 -14.15 -17.63
N VAL A 178 9.19 -14.60 -16.76
CA VAL A 178 8.84 -15.12 -15.45
C VAL A 178 9.07 -14.04 -14.39
N LEU A 179 8.02 -13.75 -13.62
CA LEU A 179 8.02 -12.79 -12.53
C LEU A 179 7.88 -13.56 -11.20
N THR A 180 8.98 -13.80 -10.52
CA THR A 180 8.98 -14.43 -9.19
C THR A 180 8.79 -13.34 -8.14
N THR A 181 7.79 -13.47 -7.28
CA THR A 181 7.39 -12.43 -6.31
C THR A 181 6.88 -13.04 -5.00
N HIS A 182 6.41 -12.20 -4.08
CA HIS A 182 5.77 -12.59 -2.81
C HIS A 182 4.23 -12.51 -2.85
N GLU A 183 3.57 -13.22 -1.93
CA GLU A 183 2.09 -13.36 -1.82
C GLU A 183 1.34 -12.02 -1.91
N SER A 184 1.86 -10.99 -1.24
CA SER A 184 1.18 -9.69 -1.19
C SER A 184 1.16 -8.98 -2.55
N ALA A 185 2.22 -9.10 -3.37
CA ALA A 185 2.20 -8.59 -4.75
C ALA A 185 1.14 -9.32 -5.59
N ILE A 186 1.08 -10.65 -5.47
CA ILE A 186 0.13 -11.47 -6.23
C ILE A 186 -1.30 -11.03 -5.90
N ARG A 187 -1.62 -10.93 -4.61
CA ARG A 187 -2.96 -10.55 -4.13
C ARG A 187 -3.37 -9.13 -4.52
N ILE A 188 -2.43 -8.19 -4.57
CA ILE A 188 -2.75 -6.75 -4.67
C ILE A 188 -2.62 -6.24 -6.10
N ILE A 189 -1.57 -6.65 -6.83
CA ILE A 189 -1.18 -6.03 -8.10
C ILE A 189 -0.95 -7.01 -9.26
N SER A 190 -1.09 -8.32 -9.08
CA SER A 190 -1.08 -9.23 -10.24
C SER A 190 -2.42 -9.15 -10.98
N LYS A 191 -2.41 -8.63 -12.22
CA LYS A 191 -3.62 -8.44 -13.04
C LYS A 191 -3.40 -8.90 -14.47
N THR A 192 -4.35 -9.70 -14.97
CA THR A 192 -4.43 -10.14 -16.37
C THR A 192 -5.61 -9.50 -17.09
N GLY A 193 -5.55 -9.41 -18.42
CA GLY A 193 -6.63 -8.84 -19.24
C GLY A 193 -6.54 -7.32 -19.42
N ALA A 194 -7.66 -6.70 -19.78
CA ALA A 194 -7.72 -5.27 -20.07
C ALA A 194 -7.50 -4.40 -18.82
N LEU A 195 -6.83 -3.26 -19.00
CA LEU A 195 -6.61 -2.24 -17.97
C LEU A 195 -7.26 -0.93 -18.42
N ASN A 196 -8.26 -0.47 -17.69
CA ASN A 196 -9.21 0.53 -18.21
C ASN A 196 -8.87 1.98 -17.86
N ASN A 197 -7.95 2.20 -16.93
CA ASN A 197 -7.58 3.53 -16.46
C ASN A 197 -6.16 3.54 -15.85
N PRO A 198 -5.56 4.72 -15.60
CA PRO A 198 -4.23 4.82 -15.00
C PRO A 198 -4.12 4.11 -13.63
N ALA A 199 -5.19 4.14 -12.84
CA ALA A 199 -5.27 3.47 -11.53
C ALA A 199 -5.24 1.92 -11.64
N ASP A 200 -5.68 1.36 -12.76
CA ASP A 200 -5.52 -0.06 -13.02
C ASP A 200 -4.09 -0.43 -13.38
N ARG A 201 -3.42 0.44 -14.14
CA ARG A 201 -2.06 0.25 -14.68
C ARG A 201 -0.99 0.44 -13.62
N ASP A 202 -1.12 1.46 -12.77
CA ASP A 202 -0.20 1.69 -11.65
C ASP A 202 -0.32 0.61 -10.54
N HIS A 203 -1.37 -0.22 -10.57
CA HIS A 203 -1.59 -1.40 -9.72
C HIS A 203 -1.59 -2.71 -10.56
N CYS A 204 -0.82 -2.76 -11.64
CA CYS A 204 -0.59 -3.98 -12.41
C CYS A 204 0.92 -4.27 -12.51
N LEU A 205 1.38 -5.30 -11.80
CA LEU A 205 2.77 -5.77 -11.81
C LEU A 205 3.27 -5.97 -13.25
N GLN A 206 2.48 -6.68 -14.05
CA GLN A 206 2.80 -7.00 -15.44
C GLN A 206 2.96 -5.73 -16.29
N TYR A 207 2.08 -4.73 -16.10
CA TYR A 207 2.17 -3.47 -16.86
C TYR A 207 3.43 -2.69 -16.49
N MET A 208 3.70 -2.52 -15.19
CA MET A 208 4.87 -1.79 -14.71
C MET A 208 6.19 -2.43 -15.17
N VAL A 209 6.29 -3.77 -15.14
CA VAL A 209 7.45 -4.51 -15.67
C VAL A 209 7.53 -4.38 -17.20
N ALA A 210 6.40 -4.43 -17.92
CA ALA A 210 6.41 -4.30 -19.38
C ALA A 210 6.93 -2.92 -19.83
N VAL A 211 6.52 -1.84 -19.17
CA VAL A 211 7.05 -0.49 -19.43
C VAL A 211 8.55 -0.44 -19.14
N GLY A 212 9.00 -0.97 -18.00
CA GLY A 212 10.42 -1.01 -17.65
C GLY A 212 11.28 -1.74 -18.69
N LEU A 213 10.84 -2.93 -19.14
CA LEU A 213 11.53 -3.69 -20.19
C LEU A 213 11.53 -2.95 -21.54
N LEU A 214 10.42 -2.28 -21.88
CA LEU A 214 10.23 -1.61 -23.16
C LEU A 214 11.02 -0.30 -23.27
N LYS A 215 11.01 0.52 -22.21
CA LYS A 215 11.50 1.90 -22.20
C LYS A 215 12.80 2.10 -21.43
N GLY A 216 13.12 1.22 -20.49
CA GLY A 216 14.25 1.40 -19.58
C GLY A 216 14.00 2.47 -18.51
N ASP A 217 12.73 2.84 -18.30
CA ASP A 217 12.29 3.80 -17.29
C ASP A 217 10.79 3.61 -17.02
N LEU A 218 10.27 4.22 -15.95
CA LEU A 218 8.84 4.27 -15.63
C LEU A 218 8.49 5.61 -14.98
N VAL A 219 7.68 6.42 -15.66
CA VAL A 219 7.17 7.71 -15.18
C VAL A 219 5.64 7.72 -15.11
N ALA A 220 5.05 8.74 -14.49
CA ALA A 220 3.61 8.80 -14.25
C ALA A 220 2.80 8.83 -15.56
N GLU A 221 3.32 9.50 -16.58
CA GLU A 221 2.72 9.63 -17.91
C GLU A 221 2.61 8.28 -18.63
N ASP A 222 3.41 7.28 -18.25
CA ASP A 222 3.36 5.95 -18.85
C ASP A 222 2.06 5.19 -18.47
N TYR A 223 1.30 5.69 -17.49
CA TYR A 223 -0.01 5.15 -17.14
C TYR A 223 -1.16 5.76 -17.94
N GLU A 224 -0.92 6.80 -18.73
CA GLU A 224 -1.97 7.47 -19.51
C GLU A 224 -2.39 6.65 -20.74
N ASP A 225 -3.64 6.86 -21.18
CA ASP A 225 -4.25 6.07 -22.26
C ASP A 225 -3.45 6.11 -23.57
N GLY A 226 -2.77 7.23 -23.85
CA GLY A 226 -1.94 7.37 -25.04
C GLY A 226 -0.73 6.43 -25.05
N VAL A 227 -0.07 6.23 -23.92
CA VAL A 227 1.06 5.29 -23.80
C VAL A 227 0.54 3.86 -23.74
N ALA A 228 -0.55 3.62 -22.99
CA ALA A 228 -1.16 2.32 -22.84
C ALA A 228 -1.71 1.73 -24.17
N ALA A 229 -1.92 2.57 -25.19
CA ALA A 229 -2.34 2.13 -26.52
C ALA A 229 -1.24 1.39 -27.31
N ASP A 230 0.02 1.37 -26.84
CA ASP A 230 1.09 0.60 -27.47
C ASP A 230 0.85 -0.91 -27.32
N SER A 231 0.47 -1.55 -28.43
CA SER A 231 0.22 -3.00 -28.50
C SER A 231 1.38 -3.89 -28.03
N ARG A 232 2.62 -3.37 -27.97
CA ARG A 232 3.77 -4.10 -27.44
C ARG A 232 3.64 -4.36 -25.94
N LEU A 233 3.03 -3.45 -25.19
CA LEU A 233 2.81 -3.62 -23.75
C LEU A 233 1.92 -4.83 -23.47
N ASP A 234 0.76 -4.91 -24.14
CA ASP A 234 -0.15 -6.04 -23.97
C ASP A 234 0.44 -7.35 -24.47
N ARG A 235 1.22 -7.31 -25.56
CA ARG A 235 1.96 -8.50 -26.03
C ARG A 235 2.93 -9.02 -24.97
N LEU A 236 3.73 -8.13 -24.36
CA LEU A 236 4.65 -8.50 -23.28
C LEU A 236 3.89 -9.03 -22.06
N ARG A 237 2.84 -8.33 -21.62
CA ARG A 237 2.01 -8.74 -20.49
C ARG A 237 1.43 -10.15 -20.68
N ASN A 238 0.97 -10.47 -21.89
CA ASN A 238 0.42 -11.79 -22.20
C ASN A 238 1.48 -12.91 -22.20
N SER A 239 2.77 -12.57 -22.26
CA SER A 239 3.88 -13.52 -22.12
C SER A 239 4.38 -13.68 -20.67
N MET A 240 3.80 -12.93 -19.72
CA MET A 240 4.24 -12.93 -18.33
C MET A 240 3.55 -14.02 -17.50
N VAL A 241 4.36 -14.79 -16.77
CA VAL A 241 3.91 -15.75 -15.75
C VAL A 241 4.36 -15.23 -14.39
N VAL A 242 3.41 -15.08 -13.46
CA VAL A 242 3.69 -14.63 -12.08
C VAL A 242 3.70 -15.84 -11.17
N GLU A 243 4.79 -16.02 -10.42
CA GLU A 243 5.00 -17.15 -9.52
C GLU A 243 5.38 -16.64 -8.13
N GLU A 244 4.92 -17.35 -7.08
CA GLU A 244 5.32 -17.07 -5.71
C GLU A 244 6.63 -17.78 -5.36
N ASP A 245 7.59 -17.07 -4.74
CA ASP A 245 8.66 -17.68 -3.95
C ASP A 245 8.28 -17.60 -2.47
N PRO A 246 8.02 -18.74 -1.79
CA PRO A 246 7.66 -18.76 -0.38
C PRO A 246 8.69 -18.04 0.52
N ARG A 247 9.97 -18.05 0.15
CA ARG A 247 11.00 -17.32 0.89
C ARG A 247 10.77 -15.81 0.80
N PHE A 248 10.42 -15.27 -0.37
CA PHE A 248 10.10 -13.84 -0.50
C PHE A 248 8.88 -13.46 0.34
N SER A 249 7.87 -14.33 0.42
CA SER A 249 6.70 -14.15 1.30
C SER A 249 7.08 -14.16 2.78
N ASP A 250 7.95 -15.09 3.22
CA ASP A 250 8.40 -15.15 4.61
C ASP A 250 9.27 -13.94 4.99
N GLU A 251 10.23 -13.57 4.13
CA GLU A 251 11.15 -12.45 4.36
C GLU A 251 10.45 -11.08 4.32
N TYR A 252 9.30 -10.98 3.64
CA TYR A 252 8.42 -9.80 3.68
C TYR A 252 7.86 -9.55 5.09
N HIS A 253 7.58 -10.62 5.86
CA HIS A 253 7.02 -10.52 7.21
C HIS A 253 8.09 -10.48 8.32
N GLN A 254 9.33 -10.88 8.03
CA GLN A 254 10.45 -10.85 8.98
C GLN A 254 10.79 -9.40 9.38
N PRO A 255 10.62 -9.00 10.66
CA PRO A 255 10.80 -7.61 11.10
C PRO A 255 12.19 -7.03 10.83
N GLU A 256 13.22 -7.87 10.78
CA GLU A 256 14.62 -7.55 10.51
C GLU A 256 14.98 -7.44 9.03
N LYS A 257 14.12 -7.95 8.12
CA LYS A 257 14.31 -7.87 6.68
C LYS A 257 13.32 -6.95 5.99
N ARG A 258 12.03 -7.24 6.16
CA ARG A 258 10.92 -6.49 5.51
C ARG A 258 11.11 -6.37 4.00
N SER A 259 11.56 -7.47 3.37
CA SER A 259 11.95 -7.45 1.97
C SER A 259 10.74 -7.28 1.06
N ILE A 260 10.88 -6.54 -0.03
CA ILE A 260 9.88 -6.42 -1.09
C ILE A 260 10.49 -6.99 -2.37
N ALA A 261 10.77 -8.29 -2.34
CA ALA A 261 11.61 -8.94 -3.32
C ALA A 261 10.83 -9.34 -4.58
N ASN A 262 11.45 -9.12 -5.73
CA ASN A 262 11.00 -9.61 -7.03
C ASN A 262 12.23 -10.11 -7.82
N ALA A 263 12.01 -11.07 -8.71
CA ALA A 263 12.97 -11.46 -9.74
C ALA A 263 12.27 -11.50 -11.11
N VAL A 264 12.96 -11.03 -12.14
CA VAL A 264 12.45 -10.94 -13.51
C VAL A 264 13.39 -11.73 -14.43
N GLN A 265 12.85 -12.71 -15.15
CA GLN A 265 13.63 -13.51 -16.11
C GLN A 265 12.94 -13.52 -17.47
N VAL A 266 13.69 -13.16 -18.52
CA VAL A 266 13.18 -13.08 -19.90
C VAL A 266 13.72 -14.25 -20.73
N PHE A 267 12.83 -15.06 -21.31
CA PHE A 267 13.17 -16.19 -22.16
C PHE A 267 12.95 -15.82 -23.62
N PHE A 268 13.95 -16.01 -24.47
CA PHE A 268 13.85 -15.81 -25.92
C PHE A 268 13.60 -17.13 -26.63
N ARG A 269 12.93 -17.08 -27.78
CA ARG A 269 12.66 -18.26 -28.63
C ARG A 269 13.95 -18.97 -29.09
N ASP A 270 15.04 -18.23 -29.23
CA ASP A 270 16.25 -18.69 -29.93
C ASP A 270 17.48 -18.87 -29.01
N GLY A 271 17.33 -19.03 -27.69
CA GLY A 271 18.52 -19.14 -26.83
C GLY A 271 18.31 -19.70 -25.42
N PRO A 272 19.39 -20.13 -24.75
CA PRO A 272 19.34 -20.52 -23.35
C PRO A 272 18.97 -19.32 -22.47
N PRO A 273 18.32 -19.53 -21.31
CA PRO A 273 17.81 -18.45 -20.46
C PRO A 273 18.93 -17.53 -19.94
N PRO A 274 18.66 -16.23 -19.71
CA PRO A 274 19.60 -15.32 -19.06
C PRO A 274 19.88 -15.78 -17.62
N LYS A 275 21.09 -15.47 -17.13
CA LYS A 275 21.57 -15.91 -15.80
C LYS A 275 20.71 -15.32 -14.68
N LYS A 276 20.43 -16.15 -13.68
CA LYS A 276 19.69 -15.82 -12.46
C LYS A 276 20.39 -14.73 -11.64
#